data_AF-A0A7M1B2N7-F1
#
_entry.id   AF-A0A7M1B2N7-F1
#
_cell.length_a   1.000
_cell.length_b   1.000
_cell.length_c   1.000
_cell.angle_alpha   90.00
_cell.angle_beta   90.00
_cell.angle_gamma   90.00
#
_symmetry.space_group_name_H-M   'P 1'
#
loop_
_entity.id
_entity.type
_entity.pdbx_description
1 polymer ?
#
loop_
_entity_poly.entity_id
_entity_poly.type
_entity_poly.pdbx_seq_one_letter_code
_entity_poly.pdbx_strand_id
1 'polypeptide(L)'
;MRIILIFLMIFNFAFADHNDKYENKEHFFKDLSYLHLKNDQKKYIQVILINAKKRLKNMKKLENSTNKTLKKLFLEDDFDEEEASRVLNIYEAEEVKLHIDTLKKIHKILNNEQRRQFSRYLKEWEFE
;
A
#
# COMPACT_ATOMS: atom_id res chain seq x y z
N MET A 1 -7.65 -19.40 25.15
CA MET A 1 -6.52 -18.43 25.15
C MET A 1 -5.93 -18.24 23.75
N ARG A 2 -6.73 -17.77 22.77
CA ARG A 2 -6.24 -17.39 21.42
C ARG A 2 -6.99 -16.18 20.86
N ILE A 3 -8.21 -15.92 21.34
CA ILE A 3 -9.05 -14.75 20.98
C ILE A 3 -8.52 -13.44 21.59
N ILE A 4 -7.71 -13.51 22.66
CA ILE A 4 -7.13 -12.32 23.33
C ILE A 4 -6.09 -11.62 22.44
N LEU A 5 -5.43 -12.33 21.52
CA LEU A 5 -4.39 -11.73 20.67
C LEU A 5 -4.94 -10.78 19.61
N ILE A 6 -6.20 -10.98 19.17
CA ILE A 6 -6.83 -10.12 18.16
C ILE A 6 -7.26 -8.77 18.78
N PHE A 7 -7.64 -8.76 20.07
CA PHE A 7 -7.98 -7.52 20.79
C PHE A 7 -6.77 -6.61 21.05
N LEU A 8 -5.56 -7.17 21.12
CA LEU A 8 -4.33 -6.41 21.38
C LEU A 8 -3.87 -5.57 20.18
N MET A 9 -4.28 -5.91 18.95
CA MET A 9 -3.99 -5.07 17.77
C MET A 9 -4.92 -3.87 17.65
N ILE A 10 -6.18 -3.98 18.11
CA ILE A 10 -7.16 -2.88 17.98
C ILE A 10 -6.87 -1.76 19.00
N PHE A 11 -6.32 -2.10 20.18
CA PHE A 11 -6.00 -1.11 21.22
C PHE A 11 -4.75 -0.25 20.92
N ASN A 12 -3.84 -0.71 20.04
CA ASN A 12 -2.65 0.06 19.69
C ASN A 12 -2.95 1.29 18.81
N PHE A 13 -4.11 1.34 18.14
CA PHE A 13 -4.50 2.51 17.34
C PHE A 13 -5.14 3.64 18.16
N ALA A 14 -5.48 3.41 19.43
CA ALA A 14 -6.17 4.40 20.27
C ALA A 14 -5.24 5.31 21.09
N PHE A 15 -3.92 5.07 21.09
CA PHE A 15 -2.92 5.85 21.85
C PHE A 15 -1.72 6.28 21.01
N ALA A 16 -1.94 6.66 19.75
CA ALA A 16 -0.96 7.41 18.96
C ALA A 16 -1.38 8.89 18.85
N ASP A 17 -1.74 9.50 19.98
CA ASP A 17 -1.62 10.95 20.12
C ASP A 17 -0.21 11.23 20.66
N HIS A 18 0.73 11.37 19.73
CA HIS A 18 2.03 11.94 20.01
C HIS A 18 2.12 13.29 19.30
N ASN A 19 2.00 14.32 20.11
CA ASN A 19 2.68 15.59 19.91
C ASN A 19 4.14 15.32 19.56
N ASP A 20 4.46 15.31 18.27
CA ASP A 20 5.81 15.57 17.79
C ASP A 20 5.74 16.54 16.62
N LYS A 21 6.30 17.72 16.87
CA LYS A 21 6.54 18.80 15.93
C LYS A 21 7.43 18.33 14.77
N TYR A 22 6.87 17.65 13.79
CA TYR A 22 7.46 17.46 12.46
C TYR A 22 6.34 17.37 11.40
N GLU A 23 5.50 18.41 11.34
CA GLU A 23 4.74 18.74 10.13
C GLU A 23 5.72 19.14 9.02
N ASN A 24 6.28 18.16 8.30
CA ASN A 24 6.74 18.26 6.92
C ASN A 24 7.42 16.95 6.53
N LYS A 25 6.62 15.96 6.12
CA LYS A 25 7.02 14.88 5.20
C LYS A 25 5.76 14.19 4.75
N GLU A 26 5.02 14.85 3.86
CA GLU A 26 4.21 14.10 2.90
C GLU A 26 5.13 13.05 2.27
N HIS A 27 4.84 11.78 2.57
CA HIS A 27 5.39 10.56 1.98
C HIS A 27 6.50 10.80 0.94
N PHE A 28 7.74 10.54 1.36
CA PHE A 28 8.89 10.29 0.50
C PHE A 28 8.47 9.20 -0.49
N PHE A 29 7.91 9.56 -1.65
CA PHE A 29 7.48 8.57 -2.63
C PHE A 29 8.74 8.04 -3.30
N LYS A 30 9.41 7.12 -2.61
CA LYS A 30 10.41 6.17 -3.08
C LYS A 30 11.47 6.82 -3.97
N ASP A 31 12.47 7.41 -3.33
CA ASP A 31 13.59 8.04 -4.02
C ASP A 31 14.35 7.02 -4.88
N LEU A 32 14.57 7.37 -6.15
CA LEU A 32 15.32 6.57 -7.14
C LEU A 32 16.59 7.29 -7.58
N SER A 33 17.05 8.30 -6.83
CA SER A 33 18.29 9.04 -7.08
C SER A 33 19.50 8.11 -7.19
N TYR A 34 19.55 7.06 -6.37
CA TYR A 34 20.61 6.04 -6.36
C TYR A 34 20.73 5.23 -7.66
N LEU A 35 19.68 5.19 -8.49
CA LEU A 35 19.71 4.47 -9.78
C LEU A 35 20.36 5.25 -10.91
N HIS A 36 20.76 6.52 -10.67
CA HIS A 36 21.38 7.40 -11.66
C HIS A 36 20.65 7.37 -13.02
N LEU A 37 19.32 7.51 -12.96
CA LEU A 37 18.43 7.40 -14.11
C LEU A 37 18.78 8.45 -15.19
N LYS A 38 18.74 8.04 -16.46
CA LYS A 38 18.79 8.98 -17.60
C LYS A 38 17.54 9.87 -17.59
N ASN A 39 17.64 11.05 -18.22
CA ASN A 39 16.53 12.01 -18.25
C ASN A 39 15.22 11.41 -18.78
N ASP A 40 15.28 10.56 -19.81
CA ASP A 40 14.09 9.91 -20.33
C ASP A 40 13.52 8.86 -19.36
N GLN A 41 14.39 8.07 -18.71
CA GLN A 41 13.98 7.12 -17.67
C GLN A 41 13.27 7.84 -16.51
N LYS A 42 13.81 8.99 -16.07
CA LYS A 42 13.20 9.83 -15.03
C LYS A 42 11.77 10.25 -15.41
N LYS A 43 11.58 10.76 -16.64
CA LYS A 43 10.26 11.16 -17.15
C LYS A 43 9.27 9.98 -17.13
N TYR A 44 9.66 8.82 -17.64
CA TYR A 44 8.79 7.64 -17.66
C TYR A 44 8.44 7.14 -16.26
N ILE A 45 9.44 7.08 -15.36
CA ILE A 45 9.23 6.68 -13.97
C ILE A 45 8.30 7.66 -13.26
N GLN A 46 8.47 8.97 -13.44
CA GLN A 46 7.57 9.96 -12.84
C GLN A 46 6.10 9.75 -13.25
N VAL A 47 5.84 9.44 -14.53
CA VAL A 47 4.49 9.12 -15.01
C VAL A 47 3.97 7.84 -14.35
N ILE A 48 4.80 6.82 -14.17
CA ILE A 48 4.43 5.57 -13.47
C ILE A 48 4.03 5.88 -12.01
N LEU A 49 4.83 6.67 -11.29
CA LEU A 49 4.57 7.02 -9.88
C LEU A 49 3.31 7.88 -9.73
N ILE A 50 3.08 8.85 -10.61
CA ILE A 50 1.84 9.65 -10.61
C ILE A 50 0.61 8.76 -10.81
N ASN A 51 0.67 7.81 -11.73
CA ASN A 51 -0.43 6.88 -11.98
C ASN A 51 -0.65 5.92 -10.79
N ALA A 52 0.43 5.45 -10.17
CA ALA A 52 0.34 4.65 -8.95
C ALA A 52 -0.32 5.45 -7.81
N LYS A 53 0.10 6.70 -7.58
CA LYS A 53 -0.51 7.61 -6.59
C LYS A 53 -2.00 7.83 -6.84
N LYS A 54 -2.44 7.95 -8.09
CA LYS A 54 -3.87 8.05 -8.42
C LYS A 54 -4.64 6.77 -8.07
N ARG A 55 -4.06 5.59 -8.35
CA ARG A 55 -4.67 4.30 -8.00
C ARG A 55 -4.73 4.08 -6.49
N LEU A 56 -3.69 4.46 -5.74
CA LEU A 56 -3.70 4.44 -4.27
C LEU A 56 -4.86 5.26 -3.70
N LYS A 57 -5.14 6.45 -4.25
CA LYS A 57 -6.30 7.24 -3.83
C LYS A 57 -7.63 6.51 -4.05
N ASN A 58 -7.75 5.72 -5.11
CA ASN A 58 -8.94 4.89 -5.34
C ASN A 58 -9.00 3.69 -4.39
N MET A 59 -7.85 3.08 -4.08
CA MET A 59 -7.77 2.02 -3.07
C MET A 59 -8.24 2.48 -1.70
N LYS A 60 -7.93 3.72 -1.29
CA LYS A 60 -8.45 4.29 -0.03
C LYS A 60 -9.99 4.31 0.01
N LYS A 61 -10.66 4.45 -1.14
CA LYS A 61 -12.13 4.34 -1.19
C LYS A 61 -12.58 2.88 -1.02
N LEU A 62 -11.88 1.95 -1.65
CA LEU A 62 -12.15 0.51 -1.54
C LEU A 62 -11.95 0.02 -0.10
N GLU A 63 -10.84 0.39 0.53
CA GLU A 63 -10.55 0.13 1.95
C GLU A 63 -11.69 0.63 2.86
N ASN A 64 -12.14 1.87 2.65
CA ASN A 64 -13.25 2.43 3.41
C ASN A 64 -14.56 1.66 3.21
N SER A 65 -14.85 1.19 1.99
CA SER A 65 -16.03 0.34 1.75
C SER A 65 -15.89 -1.02 2.40
N THR A 66 -14.73 -1.67 2.30
CA THR A 66 -14.42 -2.95 2.95
C THR A 66 -14.60 -2.83 4.46
N ASN A 67 -14.02 -1.81 5.09
CA ASN A 67 -14.15 -1.55 6.52
C ASN A 67 -15.59 -1.27 6.95
N LYS A 68 -16.39 -0.58 6.12
CA LYS A 68 -17.82 -0.39 6.40
C LYS A 68 -18.58 -1.71 6.37
N THR A 69 -18.32 -2.57 5.38
CA THR A 69 -18.94 -3.89 5.31
C THR A 69 -18.55 -4.74 6.51
N LEU A 70 -17.26 -4.84 6.84
CA LEU A 70 -16.79 -5.62 7.99
C LEU A 70 -17.41 -5.15 9.31
N LYS A 71 -17.52 -3.82 9.51
CA LYS A 71 -18.21 -3.25 10.68
C LYS A 71 -19.69 -3.64 10.72
N LYS A 72 -20.38 -3.68 9.58
CA LYS A 72 -21.78 -4.12 9.51
C LYS A 72 -21.88 -5.60 9.91
N LEU A 73 -21.07 -6.47 9.31
CA LEU A 73 -21.08 -7.91 9.59
C LEU A 73 -20.77 -8.22 11.05
N PHE A 74 -19.88 -7.47 11.68
CA PHE A 74 -19.53 -7.65 13.08
C PHE A 74 -20.65 -7.27 14.06
N LEU A 75 -21.62 -6.45 13.62
CA LEU A 75 -22.77 -6.03 14.42
C LEU A 75 -24.01 -6.92 14.20
N GLU A 76 -23.95 -7.86 13.25
CA GLU A 76 -25.02 -8.83 13.01
C GLU A 76 -24.97 -9.96 14.05
N ASP A 77 -26.12 -10.61 14.30
CA ASP A 77 -26.23 -11.71 15.29
C ASP A 77 -25.37 -12.92 14.89
N ASP A 78 -25.26 -13.17 13.58
CA ASP A 78 -24.39 -14.19 12.97
C ASP A 78 -23.38 -13.52 12.03
N PHE A 79 -22.10 -13.85 12.17
CA PHE A 79 -21.05 -13.29 11.32
C PHE A 79 -20.99 -14.01 9.97
N ASP A 80 -21.27 -13.29 8.88
CA ASP A 80 -21.11 -13.80 7.51
C ASP A 80 -19.63 -13.83 7.10
N GLU A 81 -18.99 -14.99 7.32
CA GLU A 81 -17.59 -15.23 6.96
C GLU A 81 -17.34 -15.16 5.45
N GLU A 82 -18.32 -15.55 4.62
CA GLU A 82 -18.18 -15.57 3.17
C GLU A 82 -18.12 -14.14 2.63
N GLU A 83 -19.03 -13.28 3.06
CA GLU A 83 -19.04 -11.87 2.66
C GLU A 83 -17.79 -11.15 3.19
N ALA A 84 -17.39 -11.41 4.45
CA ALA A 84 -16.17 -10.83 5.03
C ALA A 84 -14.93 -11.21 4.21
N SER A 85 -14.77 -12.50 3.90
CA SER A 85 -13.67 -13.01 3.09
C SER A 85 -13.69 -12.41 1.68
N ARG A 86 -14.87 -12.30 1.07
CA ARG A 86 -15.04 -11.74 -0.28
C ARG A 86 -14.57 -10.28 -0.36
N VAL A 87 -14.99 -9.42 0.57
CA VAL A 87 -14.61 -8.00 0.53
C VAL A 87 -13.14 -7.75 0.87
N LEU A 88 -12.55 -8.57 1.74
CA LEU A 88 -11.12 -8.56 2.04
C LEU A 88 -10.30 -8.99 0.82
N ASN A 89 -10.66 -10.12 0.20
CA ASN A 89 -9.97 -10.63 -0.98
C ASN A 89 -10.00 -9.64 -2.15
N ILE A 90 -11.10 -8.92 -2.36
CA ILE A 90 -11.19 -7.88 -3.41
C ILE A 90 -10.20 -6.74 -3.14
N TYR A 91 -10.11 -6.29 -1.88
CA TYR A 91 -9.21 -5.23 -1.48
C TYR A 91 -7.74 -5.66 -1.66
N GLU A 92 -7.37 -6.80 -1.10
CA GLU A 92 -6.00 -7.36 -1.18
C GLU A 92 -5.59 -7.63 -2.64
N ALA A 93 -6.50 -8.17 -3.47
CA ALA A 93 -6.20 -8.41 -4.87
C ALA A 93 -5.89 -7.13 -5.65
N GLU A 94 -6.61 -6.03 -5.39
CA GLU A 94 -6.34 -4.75 -6.06
C GLU A 94 -5.05 -4.09 -5.57
N GLU A 95 -4.70 -4.28 -4.30
CA GLU A 95 -3.41 -3.86 -3.73
C GLU A 95 -2.24 -4.58 -4.41
N VAL A 96 -2.27 -5.91 -4.42
CA VAL A 96 -1.25 -6.74 -5.07
C VAL A 96 -1.12 -6.36 -6.55
N LYS A 97 -2.26 -6.18 -7.24
CA LYS A 97 -2.26 -5.78 -8.65
C LYS A 97 -1.59 -4.42 -8.86
N LEU A 98 -1.88 -3.42 -8.02
CA LEU A 98 -1.23 -2.11 -8.10
C LEU A 98 0.28 -2.22 -7.91
N HIS A 99 0.71 -2.98 -6.90
CA HIS A 99 2.12 -3.18 -6.60
C HIS A 99 2.85 -3.85 -7.78
N ILE A 100 2.36 -5.00 -8.25
CA ILE A 100 2.94 -5.74 -9.36
C ILE A 100 2.95 -4.93 -10.66
N ASP A 101 1.87 -4.21 -10.97
CA ASP A 101 1.82 -3.36 -12.17
C ASP A 101 2.87 -2.24 -12.12
N THR A 102 3.06 -1.64 -10.95
CA THR A 102 4.04 -0.57 -10.74
C THR A 102 5.46 -1.11 -10.93
N LEU A 103 5.79 -2.22 -10.25
CA LEU A 103 7.08 -2.88 -10.38
C LEU A 103 7.38 -3.33 -11.80
N LYS A 104 6.40 -3.94 -12.48
CA LYS A 104 6.52 -4.37 -13.88
C LYS A 104 6.84 -3.20 -14.81
N LYS A 105 6.22 -2.04 -14.60
CA LYS A 105 6.48 -0.83 -15.40
C LYS A 105 7.87 -0.26 -15.11
N ILE A 106 8.30 -0.21 -13.85
CA ILE A 106 9.66 0.23 -13.48
C ILE A 106 10.71 -0.71 -14.09
N HIS A 107 10.54 -2.02 -13.92
CA HIS A 107 11.44 -3.04 -14.47
C HIS A 107 11.69 -2.85 -15.98
N LYS A 108 10.65 -2.52 -16.76
CA LYS A 108 10.78 -2.25 -18.20
C LYS A 108 11.66 -1.04 -18.53
N ILE A 109 11.71 -0.03 -17.67
CA ILE A 109 12.50 1.20 -17.87
C ILE A 109 13.95 1.03 -17.43
N LEU A 110 14.18 0.27 -16.35
CA LEU A 110 15.50 0.06 -15.80
C LEU A 110 16.34 -0.90 -16.65
N ASN A 111 17.64 -0.65 -16.74
CA ASN A 111 18.60 -1.60 -17.30
C ASN A 111 18.99 -2.67 -16.26
N ASN A 112 19.80 -3.66 -16.65
CA ASN A 112 20.16 -4.78 -15.76
C ASN A 112 20.89 -4.34 -14.48
N GLU A 113 21.77 -3.34 -14.56
CA GLU A 113 22.49 -2.85 -13.38
C GLU A 113 21.56 -2.09 -12.44
N GLN A 114 20.72 -1.22 -12.99
CA GLN A 114 19.71 -0.50 -12.23
C GLN A 114 18.71 -1.46 -11.57
N ARG A 115 18.32 -2.56 -12.25
CA ARG A 115 17.45 -3.59 -11.67
C ARG A 115 18.09 -4.28 -10.46
N ARG A 116 19.39 -4.60 -10.54
CA ARG A 116 20.15 -5.18 -9.41
C ARG A 116 20.22 -4.22 -8.22
N GLN A 117 20.41 -2.94 -8.48
CA GLN A 117 20.42 -1.92 -7.43
C GLN A 117 19.02 -1.76 -6.82
N PHE A 118 18.00 -1.66 -7.67
CA PHE A 118 16.61 -1.52 -7.25
C PHE A 118 16.13 -2.71 -6.40
N SER A 119 16.50 -3.94 -6.76
CA SER A 119 16.06 -5.14 -6.01
C SER A 119 16.54 -5.16 -4.55
N ARG A 120 17.60 -4.42 -4.20
CA ARG A 120 18.07 -4.29 -2.81
C ARG A 120 17.08 -3.52 -1.92
N TYR A 121 16.23 -2.70 -2.53
CA TYR A 121 15.27 -1.84 -1.86
C TYR A 121 13.82 -2.28 -2.12
N LEU A 122 13.60 -3.49 -2.65
CA LEU A 122 12.26 -3.93 -3.09
C LEU A 122 11.23 -3.92 -1.96
N LYS A 123 11.64 -4.20 -0.72
CA LYS A 123 10.77 -4.15 0.47
C LYS A 123 10.25 -2.74 0.76
N GLU A 124 11.09 -1.73 0.57
CA GLU A 124 10.70 -0.31 0.73
C GLU A 124 9.74 0.15 -0.38
N TRP A 125 9.54 -0.69 -1.40
CA TRP A 125 8.60 -0.46 -2.48
C TRP A 125 7.24 -1.11 -2.27
N GLU A 126 6.98 -1.72 -1.11
CA GLU A 126 5.63 -2.05 -0.65
C GLU A 126 4.81 -0.73 -0.49
N PHE A 127 3.49 -0.82 -0.63
CA PHE A 127 2.61 0.31 -0.35
C PHE A 127 2.09 0.11 1.07
N GLU A 128 2.31 1.10 1.94
CA GLU A 128 1.71 1.17 3.29
C GLU A 128 0.42 1.97 3.25
#